data_AF-A0AAD7LIA7-F1
#
_entry.id   AF-A0AAD7LIA7-F1
#
_cell.length_a   1.000
_cell.length_b   1.000
_cell.length_c   1.000
_cell.angle_alpha   90.00
_cell.angle_beta   90.00
_cell.angle_gamma   90.00
#
_symmetry.space_group_name_H-M   'P 1'
#
loop_
_entity.id
_entity.type
_entity.pdbx_description
1 polymer ?
#
loop_
_entity_poly.entity_id
_entity_poly.type
_entity_poly.pdbx_seq_one_letter_code
_entity_poly.pdbx_strand_id
1 'polypeptide(L)'
;MPRPMLMSIWSIILRLTNRQGDWRMLSGWYHSHPGYGCWLSGIDVSTQMLNQTFQEPFLAVVVDPTRTVSAGKVEIGAFRTYPEGYKPPDEPISEYQTIPLNKIEDFGVHCKQYYSLDITYFKSSLDSHLLDLLWNKYWVNTLSSSPLLGNGDYVAGQISDLAEKLEQAENQLAHSRFGLLLAPSQRKKEEESQLAKITRDSAKITVEQVHGLMSQVIKDILFNSVRQSTKSCAETSDPEPMIES
;
A
#
# COMPACT_ATOMS: atom_id res chain seq x y z
N MET A 1 -26.67 -18.92 22.58
CA MET A 1 -25.31 -19.47 22.48
C MET A 1 -25.02 -19.79 21.02
N PRO A 2 -24.14 -19.06 20.32
CA PRO A 2 -23.80 -19.41 18.94
C PRO A 2 -22.82 -20.60 18.92
N ARG A 3 -23.09 -21.59 18.08
CA ARG A 3 -22.27 -22.82 17.89
C ARG A 3 -21.01 -22.54 17.06
N PRO A 4 -19.93 -23.34 17.22
CA PRO A 4 -18.60 -23.07 16.68
C PRO A 4 -18.48 -23.55 15.22
N MET A 5 -18.96 -22.75 14.27
CA MET A 5 -18.88 -23.14 12.85
C MET A 5 -17.47 -22.92 12.24
N LEU A 6 -16.69 -21.97 12.76
CA LEU A 6 -15.33 -21.69 12.25
C LEU A 6 -14.32 -22.81 12.58
N MET A 7 -14.43 -23.43 13.76
CA MET A 7 -13.59 -24.57 14.16
C MET A 7 -13.84 -25.82 13.29
N SER A 8 -15.03 -25.97 12.70
CA SER A 8 -15.36 -27.14 11.88
C SER A 8 -14.72 -27.09 10.50
N ILE A 9 -14.75 -25.95 9.81
CA ILE A 9 -14.13 -25.78 8.48
C ILE A 9 -12.62 -25.96 8.57
N TRP A 10 -11.99 -25.35 9.57
CA TRP A 10 -10.54 -25.45 9.76
C TRP A 10 -10.08 -26.89 10.05
N SER A 11 -10.81 -27.57 10.93
CA SER A 11 -10.56 -28.99 11.23
C SER A 11 -10.72 -29.89 10.00
N ILE A 12 -11.64 -29.55 9.09
CA ILE A 12 -11.82 -30.26 7.83
C ILE A 12 -10.62 -30.02 6.90
N ILE A 13 -10.19 -28.77 6.72
CA ILE A 13 -9.05 -28.43 5.85
C ILE A 13 -7.77 -29.13 6.31
N LEU A 14 -7.44 -29.04 7.61
CA LEU A 14 -6.27 -29.72 8.18
C LEU A 14 -6.31 -31.23 7.98
N ARG A 15 -7.49 -31.85 8.14
CA ARG A 15 -7.65 -33.29 7.88
C ARG A 15 -7.43 -33.62 6.39
N LEU A 16 -7.88 -32.75 5.48
CA LEU A 16 -7.72 -32.96 4.05
C LEU A 16 -6.27 -32.77 3.58
N THR A 17 -5.55 -31.78 4.11
CA THR A 17 -4.13 -31.55 3.78
C THR A 17 -3.25 -32.66 4.33
N ASN A 18 -3.48 -33.09 5.56
CA ASN A 18 -2.77 -34.22 6.18
C ASN A 18 -2.94 -35.51 5.36
N ARG A 19 -4.14 -35.77 4.82
CA ARG A 19 -4.39 -36.94 3.95
C ARG A 19 -3.63 -36.88 2.62
N GLN A 20 -3.25 -35.70 2.17
CA GLN A 20 -2.42 -35.49 0.98
C GLN A 20 -0.92 -35.48 1.29
N GLY A 21 -0.54 -35.73 2.55
CA GLY A 21 0.86 -35.75 3.00
C GLY A 21 1.43 -34.36 3.31
N ASP A 22 0.60 -33.31 3.34
CA ASP A 22 1.02 -31.99 3.79
C ASP A 22 0.72 -31.81 5.29
N TRP A 23 1.78 -31.88 6.10
CA TRP A 23 1.72 -31.85 7.57
C TRP A 23 2.03 -30.48 8.16
N ARG A 24 1.94 -29.41 7.37
CA ARG A 24 2.22 -28.04 7.85
C ARG A 24 1.23 -27.64 8.95
N MET A 25 1.77 -27.09 10.04
CA MET A 25 0.97 -26.52 11.12
C MET A 25 0.51 -25.11 10.75
N LEU A 26 -0.69 -24.72 11.21
CA LEU A 26 -1.14 -23.33 11.10
C LEU A 26 -0.14 -22.43 11.83
N SER A 27 0.44 -21.48 11.09
CA SER A 27 1.51 -20.61 11.60
C SER A 27 1.12 -19.13 11.64
N GLY A 28 -0.15 -18.80 11.35
CA GLY A 28 -0.63 -17.42 11.31
C GLY A 28 -1.97 -17.24 10.60
N TRP A 29 -2.34 -15.97 10.42
CA TRP A 29 -3.51 -15.52 9.69
C TRP A 29 -3.17 -14.29 8.85
N TYR A 30 -3.98 -14.01 7.83
CA TYR A 30 -3.84 -12.80 7.04
C TYR A 30 -5.18 -12.12 6.83
N HIS A 31 -5.15 -10.80 6.67
CA HIS A 31 -6.29 -10.00 6.28
C HIS A 31 -5.84 -8.80 5.43
N SER A 32 -6.80 -8.03 4.94
CA SER A 32 -6.53 -6.90 4.05
C SER A 32 -7.00 -5.59 4.64
N HIS A 33 -6.19 -4.54 4.45
CA HIS A 33 -6.50 -3.16 4.79
C HIS A 33 -6.52 -2.32 3.51
N PRO A 34 -7.65 -2.21 2.79
CA PRO A 34 -7.68 -1.51 1.51
C PRO A 34 -7.56 0.01 1.69
N GLY A 35 -6.42 0.59 1.31
CA GLY A 35 -6.21 2.04 1.20
C GLY A 35 -5.68 2.75 2.45
N TYR A 36 -5.50 2.05 3.58
CA TYR A 36 -5.06 2.66 4.85
C TYR A 36 -3.78 2.04 5.43
N GLY A 37 -3.04 1.27 4.62
CA GLY A 37 -1.71 0.76 4.93
C GLY A 37 -1.70 -0.50 5.79
N CYS A 38 -0.50 -1.06 5.98
CA CYS A 38 -0.31 -2.32 6.68
C CYS A 38 0.05 -2.06 8.15
N TRP A 39 -0.89 -2.30 9.06
CA TRP A 39 -0.75 -2.11 10.51
C TRP A 39 -1.84 -2.91 11.22
N LEU A 40 -1.76 -3.06 12.54
CA LEU A 40 -2.79 -3.77 13.32
C LEU A 40 -3.69 -2.78 14.08
N SER A 41 -5.00 -2.86 13.85
CA SER A 41 -6.04 -2.16 14.64
C SER A 41 -6.18 -2.75 16.05
N GLY A 42 -6.92 -2.10 16.94
CA GLY A 42 -7.21 -2.66 18.27
C GLY A 42 -7.89 -4.05 18.22
N ILE A 43 -8.73 -4.29 17.22
CA ILE A 43 -9.38 -5.60 16.98
C ILE A 43 -8.34 -6.63 16.52
N ASP A 44 -7.44 -6.23 15.62
CA ASP A 44 -6.39 -7.12 15.11
C ASP A 44 -5.40 -7.50 16.22
N VAL A 45 -4.99 -6.53 17.05
CA VAL A 45 -4.11 -6.78 18.20
C VAL A 45 -4.76 -7.76 19.17
N SER A 46 -6.02 -7.55 19.53
CA SER A 46 -6.75 -8.45 20.44
C SER A 46 -6.84 -9.87 19.87
N THR A 47 -7.13 -9.98 18.57
CA THR A 47 -7.20 -11.26 17.86
C THR A 47 -5.85 -11.96 17.82
N GLN A 48 -4.79 -11.21 17.51
CA GLN A 48 -3.43 -11.73 17.43
C GLN A 48 -2.89 -12.16 18.79
N MET A 49 -3.17 -11.41 19.87
CA MET A 49 -2.82 -11.80 21.23
C MET A 49 -3.48 -13.12 21.63
N LEU A 50 -4.77 -13.28 21.33
CA LEU A 50 -5.50 -14.52 21.60
C LEU A 50 -4.88 -15.69 20.82
N ASN A 51 -4.61 -15.51 19.53
CA ASN A 51 -4.03 -16.57 18.71
C ASN A 51 -2.60 -16.94 19.14
N GLN A 52 -1.74 -15.96 19.46
CA GLN A 52 -0.40 -16.22 20.01
C GLN A 52 -0.45 -16.95 21.36
N THR A 53 -1.48 -16.71 22.17
CA THR A 53 -1.62 -17.37 23.48
C THR A 53 -1.93 -18.86 23.35
N PHE A 54 -2.74 -19.25 22.36
CA PHE A 54 -3.25 -20.63 22.25
C PHE A 54 -2.64 -21.45 21.10
N GLN A 55 -1.99 -20.81 20.12
CA GLN A 55 -1.54 -21.44 18.87
C GLN A 55 -0.11 -21.02 18.50
N GLU A 56 0.77 -20.83 19.49
CA GLU A 56 2.15 -20.45 19.24
C GLU A 56 2.93 -21.53 18.46
N PRO A 57 3.72 -21.18 17.42
CA PRO A 57 3.98 -19.85 16.87
C PRO A 57 2.87 -19.32 15.95
N PHE A 58 2.46 -18.06 16.16
CA PHE A 58 1.46 -17.39 15.31
C PHE A 58 1.89 -15.99 14.86
N LEU A 59 1.57 -15.61 13.63
CA LEU A 59 1.81 -14.26 13.09
C LEU A 59 0.59 -13.70 12.35
N ALA A 60 0.48 -12.38 12.27
CA ALA A 60 -0.52 -11.69 11.48
C ALA A 60 0.12 -11.08 10.22
N VAL A 61 -0.47 -11.29 9.04
CA VAL A 61 -0.08 -10.63 7.79
C VAL A 61 -1.18 -9.67 7.35
N VAL A 62 -0.80 -8.43 7.05
CA VAL A 62 -1.70 -7.42 6.51
C VAL A 62 -1.26 -7.09 5.09
N VAL A 63 -2.22 -7.05 4.16
CA VAL A 63 -1.99 -6.67 2.76
C VAL A 63 -2.86 -5.47 2.41
N ASP A 64 -2.28 -4.45 1.78
CA ASP A 64 -3.05 -3.33 1.21
C ASP A 64 -3.11 -3.47 -0.33
N PRO A 65 -4.18 -4.07 -0.88
CA PRO A 65 -4.29 -4.25 -2.32
C PRO A 65 -4.42 -2.92 -3.07
N THR A 66 -5.08 -1.92 -2.47
CA THR A 66 -5.32 -0.63 -3.12
C THR A 66 -4.03 0.18 -3.26
N ARG A 67 -3.21 0.20 -2.21
CA ARG A 67 -1.88 0.82 -2.27
C ARG A 67 -0.93 0.02 -3.14
N THR A 68 -1.04 -1.31 -3.16
CA THR A 68 -0.22 -2.15 -4.04
C THR A 68 -0.39 -1.76 -5.51
N VAL A 69 -1.63 -1.58 -5.96
CA VAL A 69 -1.91 -1.16 -7.35
C VAL A 69 -1.44 0.27 -7.59
N SER A 70 -1.61 1.18 -6.62
CA SER A 70 -1.26 2.60 -6.78
C SER A 70 0.24 2.86 -6.80
N ALA A 71 0.98 2.20 -5.90
CA ALA A 71 2.43 2.34 -5.78
C ALA A 71 3.21 1.46 -6.78
N GLY A 72 2.56 0.43 -7.36
CA GLY A 72 3.22 -0.54 -8.23
C GLY A 72 4.20 -1.48 -7.49
N LYS A 73 4.10 -1.54 -6.16
CA LYS A 73 4.91 -2.37 -5.27
C LYS A 73 3.98 -3.10 -4.31
N VAL A 74 4.29 -4.35 -3.98
CA VAL A 74 3.49 -5.12 -3.01
C VAL A 74 3.58 -4.48 -1.63
N GLU A 75 2.43 -4.00 -1.14
CA GLU A 75 2.26 -3.43 0.19
C GLU A 75 1.79 -4.54 1.13
N ILE A 76 2.74 -5.07 1.89
CA ILE A 76 2.55 -6.18 2.82
C ILE A 76 3.32 -5.93 4.10
N GLY A 77 2.69 -6.20 5.23
CA GLY A 77 3.31 -6.15 6.56
C GLY A 77 3.07 -7.46 7.31
N ALA A 78 4.06 -7.88 8.09
CA ALA A 78 3.97 -9.03 8.97
C ALA A 78 4.21 -8.56 10.39
N PHE A 79 3.36 -8.98 11.33
CA PHE A 79 3.32 -8.42 12.67
C PHE A 79 3.14 -9.50 13.73
N ARG A 80 3.71 -9.20 14.91
CA ARG A 80 3.47 -9.95 16.15
C ARG A 80 3.23 -8.99 17.29
N THR A 81 2.36 -9.39 18.22
CA THR A 81 2.03 -8.58 19.39
C THR A 81 2.99 -8.87 20.54
N TYR A 82 3.28 -7.85 21.33
CA TYR A 82 4.02 -8.02 22.57
C TYR A 82 3.17 -8.73 23.63
N PRO A 83 3.77 -9.56 24.51
CA PRO A 83 3.07 -10.14 25.65
C PRO A 83 2.50 -9.06 26.59
N GLU A 84 1.44 -9.38 27.32
CA GLU A 84 0.89 -8.48 28.34
C GLU A 84 1.94 -8.11 29.38
N GLY A 85 2.06 -6.80 29.65
CA GLY A 85 3.01 -6.26 30.62
C GLY A 85 4.43 -6.03 30.09
N TYR A 86 4.76 -6.48 28.87
CA TYR A 86 6.04 -6.17 28.23
C TYR A 86 6.03 -4.74 27.66
N LYS A 87 7.08 -3.96 27.98
CA LYS A 87 7.33 -2.65 27.38
C LYS A 87 8.62 -2.71 26.58
N PRO A 88 8.62 -2.40 25.28
CA PRO A 88 9.83 -2.42 24.47
C PRO A 88 10.85 -1.39 25.01
N PRO A 89 12.15 -1.76 25.07
CA PRO A 89 13.20 -0.95 25.70
C PRO A 89 13.64 0.28 24.89
N ASP A 90 13.48 0.25 23.56
CA ASP A 90 13.77 1.35 22.65
C ASP A 90 12.71 1.37 21.54
N GLU A 91 12.23 2.55 21.14
CA GLU A 91 11.24 2.71 20.09
C GLU A 91 11.88 2.39 18.72
N PRO A 92 11.56 1.26 18.05
CA PRO A 92 11.80 1.21 16.62
C PRO A 92 10.92 2.28 15.99
N ILE A 93 11.54 3.19 15.24
CA ILE A 93 10.82 4.16 14.42
C ILE A 93 10.01 3.33 13.43
N SER A 94 8.72 3.18 13.69
CA SER A 94 7.80 2.59 12.71
C SER A 94 7.92 3.40 11.43
N GLU A 95 8.14 2.71 10.30
CA GLU A 95 8.28 3.36 9.01
C GLU A 95 7.04 4.25 8.76
N TYR A 96 7.27 5.53 8.47
CA TYR A 96 6.17 6.48 8.32
C TYR A 96 5.27 6.02 7.17
N GLN A 97 3.99 5.82 7.47
CA GLN A 97 2.97 5.60 6.46
C GLN A 97 1.86 6.63 6.60
N THR A 98 1.33 7.06 5.46
CA THR A 98 0.13 7.89 5.40
C THR A 98 -1.04 7.09 5.97
N ILE A 99 -1.63 7.54 7.08
CA ILE A 99 -2.86 6.97 7.66
C ILE A 99 -4.00 7.97 7.43
N PRO A 100 -5.17 7.52 6.94
CA PRO A 100 -6.36 8.37 6.87
C PRO A 100 -6.80 8.88 8.26
N LEU A 101 -7.36 10.09 8.33
CA LEU A 101 -7.78 10.73 9.58
C LEU A 101 -8.73 9.86 10.41
N ASN A 102 -9.68 9.20 9.76
CA ASN A 102 -10.65 8.32 10.43
C ASN A 102 -10.02 7.05 11.07
N LYS A 103 -8.73 6.80 10.84
CA LYS A 103 -7.98 5.64 11.37
C LYS A 103 -6.78 6.03 12.23
N ILE A 104 -6.41 7.31 12.24
CA ILE A 104 -5.16 7.76 12.89
C ILE A 104 -5.18 7.59 14.41
N GLU A 105 -6.36 7.72 15.04
CA GLU A 105 -6.52 7.55 16.48
C GLU A 105 -6.29 6.09 16.90
N ASP A 106 -6.97 5.16 16.24
CA ASP A 106 -6.83 3.71 16.48
C ASP A 106 -5.39 3.24 16.25
N PHE A 107 -4.76 3.71 15.16
CA PHE A 107 -3.35 3.48 14.91
C PHE A 107 -2.47 4.01 16.05
N GLY A 108 -2.67 5.26 16.49
CA GLY A 108 -1.86 5.91 17.52
C GLY A 108 -1.94 5.23 18.90
N VAL A 109 -3.09 4.63 19.24
CA VAL A 109 -3.27 3.91 20.51
C VAL A 109 -2.58 2.54 20.48
N HIS A 110 -2.64 1.83 19.36
CA HIS A 110 -2.26 0.42 19.28
C HIS A 110 -0.89 0.17 18.63
N CYS A 111 -0.27 1.14 17.96
CA CYS A 111 1.01 0.98 17.25
C CYS A 111 2.17 0.51 18.14
N LYS A 112 2.09 0.72 19.46
CA LYS A 112 3.10 0.30 20.44
C LYS A 112 2.90 -1.13 20.96
N GLN A 113 1.81 -1.80 20.59
CA GLN A 113 1.45 -3.12 21.09
C GLN A 113 1.97 -4.27 20.22
N TYR A 114 2.58 -3.95 19.08
CA TYR A 114 3.13 -4.92 18.14
C TYR A 114 4.43 -4.42 17.53
N TYR A 115 5.13 -5.32 16.85
CA TYR A 115 6.33 -5.02 16.06
C TYR A 115 6.21 -5.65 14.68
N SER A 116 6.85 -5.00 13.69
CA SER A 116 6.97 -5.53 12.34
C SER A 116 8.07 -6.59 12.27
N LEU A 117 7.87 -7.57 11.40
CA LEU A 117 8.84 -8.58 11.02
C LEU A 117 9.35 -8.29 9.62
N ASP A 118 10.63 -8.54 9.39
CA ASP A 118 11.22 -8.46 8.06
C ASP A 118 10.64 -9.54 7.15
N ILE A 119 10.14 -9.11 5.99
CA ILE A 119 9.58 -10.01 4.99
C ILE A 119 10.63 -10.30 3.93
N THR A 120 10.88 -11.59 3.71
CA THR A 120 11.69 -12.06 2.59
C THR A 120 10.86 -12.95 1.69
N TYR A 121 11.13 -12.88 0.39
CA TYR A 121 10.47 -13.70 -0.60
C TYR A 121 11.41 -14.80 -1.05
N PHE A 122 10.87 -15.99 -1.29
CA PHE A 122 11.58 -17.08 -1.92
C PHE A 122 10.73 -17.66 -3.04
N LYS A 123 11.39 -18.24 -4.02
CA LYS A 123 10.77 -18.99 -5.11
C LYS A 123 11.59 -20.25 -5.35
N SER A 124 10.95 -21.35 -5.70
CA SER A 124 11.70 -22.55 -6.10
C SER A 124 12.32 -22.38 -7.48
N SER A 125 13.21 -23.30 -7.86
CA SER A 125 13.76 -23.35 -9.22
C SER A 125 12.66 -23.58 -10.26
N LEU A 126 11.66 -24.41 -9.92
CA LEU A 126 10.51 -24.65 -10.77
C LEU A 126 9.61 -23.40 -10.90
N ASP A 127 9.32 -22.72 -9.79
CA ASP A 127 8.51 -21.48 -9.81
C ASP A 127 9.18 -20.40 -10.66
N SER A 128 10.50 -20.29 -10.56
CA SER A 128 11.29 -19.36 -11.38
C SER A 128 11.10 -19.66 -12.87
N HIS A 129 11.27 -20.93 -13.26
CA HIS A 129 11.09 -21.36 -14.64
C HIS A 129 9.65 -21.12 -15.14
N LEU A 130 8.65 -21.41 -14.30
CA LEU A 130 7.25 -21.23 -14.65
C LEU A 130 6.89 -19.74 -14.82
N LEU A 131 7.39 -18.87 -13.94
CA LEU A 131 7.18 -17.43 -14.03
C LEU A 131 7.80 -16.84 -15.30
N ASP A 132 8.99 -17.31 -15.70
CA ASP A 132 9.63 -16.90 -16.96
C ASP A 132 8.79 -17.31 -18.18
N LEU A 133 8.21 -18.51 -18.17
CA LEU A 133 7.30 -18.97 -19.23
C LEU A 133 5.99 -18.16 -19.26
N LEU A 134 5.46 -17.80 -18.10
CA LEU A 134 4.28 -16.92 -18.01
C LEU A 134 4.60 -15.54 -18.56
N TRP A 135 5.78 -14.99 -18.28
CA TRP A 135 6.17 -13.66 -18.76
C TRP A 135 6.11 -13.58 -20.30
N ASN A 136 6.52 -14.64 -21.00
CA ASN A 136 6.43 -14.72 -22.47
C ASN A 136 5.00 -14.54 -23.03
N LYS A 137 3.97 -14.79 -22.23
CA LYS A 137 2.56 -14.59 -22.61
C LYS A 137 1.92 -13.35 -22.00
N TYR A 138 2.32 -12.98 -20.79
CA TYR A 138 1.62 -11.96 -19.98
C TYR A 138 2.25 -10.57 -20.01
N TRP A 139 3.42 -10.38 -20.63
CA TRP A 139 4.08 -9.07 -20.73
C TRP A 139 3.19 -7.96 -21.30
N VAL A 140 2.26 -8.32 -22.21
CA VAL A 140 1.31 -7.38 -22.82
C VAL A 140 0.41 -6.73 -21.77
N ASN A 141 0.06 -7.45 -20.70
CA ASN A 141 -0.79 -6.89 -19.64
C ASN A 141 -0.09 -5.76 -18.87
N THR A 142 1.23 -5.84 -18.71
CA THR A 142 2.01 -4.75 -18.10
C THR A 142 1.93 -3.48 -18.96
N LEU A 143 2.03 -3.62 -20.28
CA LEU A 143 1.96 -2.50 -21.21
C LEU A 143 0.53 -1.99 -21.46
N SER A 144 -0.50 -2.82 -21.30
CA SER A 144 -1.90 -2.38 -21.45
C SER A 144 -2.48 -1.79 -20.17
N SER A 145 -1.82 -2.01 -19.02
CA SER A 145 -2.29 -1.50 -17.72
C SER A 145 -2.36 0.03 -17.68
N SER A 146 -3.35 0.55 -16.95
CA SER A 146 -3.56 1.99 -16.73
C SER A 146 -3.91 2.26 -15.27
N PRO A 147 -2.91 2.46 -14.39
CA PRO A 147 -3.14 2.68 -12.96
C PRO A 147 -4.01 3.90 -12.66
N LEU A 148 -3.98 4.92 -13.52
CA LEU A 148 -4.76 6.15 -13.37
C LEU A 148 -6.27 5.93 -13.42
N LEU A 149 -6.74 4.96 -14.23
CA LEU A 149 -8.17 4.69 -14.39
C LEU A 149 -8.68 3.73 -13.31
N GLY A 150 -7.85 2.75 -12.90
CA GLY A 150 -8.26 1.73 -11.93
C GLY A 150 -8.40 2.24 -10.50
N ASN A 151 -7.69 3.31 -10.14
CA ASN A 151 -7.57 3.77 -8.74
C ASN A 151 -8.18 5.18 -8.52
N GLY A 152 -9.04 5.65 -9.43
CA GLY A 152 -9.61 7.01 -9.36
C GLY A 152 -10.28 7.33 -8.01
N ASP A 153 -11.11 6.42 -7.50
CA ASP A 153 -11.81 6.60 -6.22
C ASP A 153 -10.85 6.66 -5.02
N TYR A 154 -9.79 5.85 -5.04
CA TYR A 154 -8.76 5.88 -4.01
C TYR A 154 -8.02 7.22 -4.00
N VAL A 155 -7.62 7.71 -5.17
CA VAL A 155 -6.93 8.99 -5.31
C VAL A 155 -7.83 10.15 -4.87
N ALA A 156 -9.10 10.15 -5.28
CA ALA A 156 -10.08 11.13 -4.83
C ALA A 156 -10.25 11.12 -3.29
N GLY A 157 -10.31 9.93 -2.70
CA GLY A 157 -10.36 9.77 -1.24
C GLY A 157 -9.09 10.29 -0.53
N GLN A 158 -7.90 10.02 -1.09
CA GLN A 158 -6.63 10.54 -0.55
C GLN A 158 -6.57 12.07 -0.62
N ILE A 159 -7.05 12.69 -1.71
CA ILE A 159 -7.11 14.15 -1.84
C ILE A 159 -8.11 14.75 -0.84
N SER A 160 -9.27 14.11 -0.63
CA SER A 160 -10.25 14.54 0.37
C SER A 160 -9.67 14.48 1.78
N ASP A 161 -9.02 13.37 2.15
CA ASP A 161 -8.34 13.22 3.44
C ASP A 161 -7.23 14.25 3.64
N LEU A 162 -6.44 14.52 2.60
CA LEU A 162 -5.40 15.55 2.63
C LEU A 162 -5.98 16.96 2.86
N ALA A 163 -7.11 17.27 2.23
CA ALA A 163 -7.79 18.55 2.40
C ALA A 163 -8.28 18.73 3.85
N GLU A 164 -8.90 17.70 4.43
CA GLU A 164 -9.32 17.70 5.83
C GLU A 164 -8.12 17.86 6.80
N LYS A 165 -7.00 17.17 6.54
CA LYS A 165 -5.76 17.33 7.34
C LYS A 165 -5.23 18.76 7.27
N LEU A 166 -5.28 19.37 6.10
CA LEU A 166 -4.83 20.74 5.88
C LEU A 166 -5.72 21.75 6.63
N GLU A 167 -7.04 21.58 6.59
CA GLU A 167 -7.99 22.41 7.35
C GLU A 167 -7.76 22.29 8.87
N GLN A 168 -7.51 21.08 9.38
CA GLN A 168 -7.18 20.87 10.79
C GLN A 168 -5.87 21.57 11.19
N ALA A 169 -4.84 21.51 10.33
CA ALA A 169 -3.55 22.17 10.58
C ALA A 169 -3.67 23.71 10.54
N GLU A 170 -4.45 24.25 9.61
CA GLU A 170 -4.74 25.69 9.54
C GLU A 170 -5.44 26.18 10.81
N ASN A 171 -6.47 25.47 11.25
CA ASN A 171 -7.20 25.79 12.48
C ASN A 171 -6.29 25.78 13.71
N GLN A 172 -5.38 24.82 13.83
CA GLN A 172 -4.41 24.76 14.93
C GLN A 172 -3.44 25.96 14.91
N LEU A 173 -2.98 26.37 13.73
CA LEU A 173 -2.11 27.54 13.58
C LEU A 173 -2.84 28.85 13.92
N ALA A 174 -4.12 28.98 13.52
CA ALA A 174 -4.94 30.14 13.86
C ALA A 174 -5.14 30.29 15.39
N HIS A 175 -5.40 29.17 16.10
CA HIS A 175 -5.51 29.16 17.56
C HIS A 175 -4.17 29.45 18.26
N SER A 176 -3.06 28.94 17.71
CA SER A 176 -1.71 29.20 18.25
C SER A 176 -1.32 30.68 18.15
N ARG A 177 -1.74 31.38 17.08
CA ARG A 177 -1.52 32.84 16.92
C ARG A 177 -2.24 33.69 17.97
N PHE A 178 -3.39 33.23 18.48
CA PHE A 178 -4.09 33.89 19.60
C PHE A 178 -3.43 33.63 20.97
N GLY A 179 -2.81 32.45 21.17
CA GLY A 179 -2.15 32.08 22.43
C GLY A 179 -0.75 32.68 22.65
N LEU A 180 -0.07 33.13 21.59
CA LEU A 180 1.30 33.69 21.67
C LEU A 180 1.39 35.03 22.43
N LEU A 181 0.25 35.67 22.73
CA LEU A 181 0.19 36.96 23.42
C LEU A 181 0.35 36.86 24.95
N LEU A 182 0.36 35.64 25.53
CA LEU A 182 0.25 35.43 26.98
C LEU A 182 1.35 34.57 27.65
N ALA A 183 2.26 33.89 26.93
CA ALA A 183 3.34 33.12 27.57
C ALA A 183 4.55 32.81 26.65
N PRO A 184 5.79 32.78 27.18
CA PRO A 184 6.95 32.33 26.43
C PRO A 184 6.95 30.80 26.29
N SER A 185 7.11 30.32 25.06
CA SER A 185 7.08 28.90 24.70
C SER A 185 8.28 28.13 25.27
N GLN A 186 8.02 27.15 26.14
CA GLN A 186 8.99 26.10 26.43
C GLN A 186 9.18 25.23 25.19
N ARG A 187 10.44 25.06 24.77
CA ARG A 187 10.85 24.20 23.65
C ARG A 187 10.36 22.76 23.90
N LYS A 188 9.21 22.40 23.33
CA LYS A 188 8.81 21.00 23.18
C LYS A 188 9.78 20.34 22.18
N LYS A 189 10.23 19.15 22.55
CA LYS A 189 11.01 18.18 21.74
C LYS A 189 10.54 18.20 20.27
N GLU A 190 11.48 18.03 19.34
CA GLU A 190 11.29 17.96 17.87
C GLU A 190 10.28 16.87 17.46
N GLU A 191 8.99 17.08 17.73
CA GLU A 191 7.92 16.40 17.05
C GLU A 191 7.77 17.06 15.69
N GLU A 192 7.79 16.24 14.65
CA GLU A 192 7.68 16.70 13.31
C GLU A 192 6.37 17.49 13.09
N SER A 193 6.48 18.65 12.44
CA SER A 193 5.33 19.53 12.22
C SER A 193 4.21 18.81 11.48
N GLN A 194 2.96 19.02 11.90
CA GLN A 194 1.77 18.52 11.19
C GLN A 194 1.81 18.89 9.71
N LEU A 195 2.28 20.10 9.39
CA LEU A 195 2.44 20.55 8.01
C LEU A 195 3.50 19.75 7.23
N ALA A 196 4.55 19.29 7.89
CA ALA A 196 5.57 18.43 7.27
C ALA A 196 4.99 17.05 6.93
N LYS A 197 4.15 16.48 7.80
CA LYS A 197 3.40 15.23 7.51
C LYS A 197 2.47 15.40 6.31
N ILE A 198 1.70 16.49 6.28
CA ILE A 198 0.82 16.84 5.15
C ILE A 198 1.63 17.00 3.85
N THR A 199 2.81 17.61 3.93
CA THR A 199 3.69 17.78 2.76
C THR A 199 4.22 16.44 2.25
N ARG A 200 4.49 15.47 3.13
CA ARG A 200 4.85 14.11 2.70
C ARG A 200 3.68 13.36 2.08
N ASP A 201 2.49 13.46 2.69
CA ASP A 201 1.28 12.84 2.17
C ASP A 201 0.96 13.38 0.76
N SER A 202 1.04 14.70 0.56
CA SER A 202 0.81 15.33 -0.74
C SER A 202 1.88 14.95 -1.78
N ALA A 203 3.16 14.92 -1.38
CA ALA A 203 4.25 14.49 -2.25
C ALA A 203 4.07 13.04 -2.69
N LYS A 204 3.66 12.14 -1.77
CA LYS A 204 3.40 10.73 -2.08
C LYS A 204 2.30 10.57 -3.14
N ILE A 205 1.15 11.24 -2.94
CA ILE A 205 0.03 11.21 -3.90
C ILE A 205 0.50 11.71 -5.26
N THR A 206 1.26 12.81 -5.29
CA THR A 206 1.77 13.41 -6.54
C THR A 206 2.69 12.45 -7.29
N VAL A 207 3.63 11.80 -6.59
CA VAL A 207 4.57 10.83 -7.19
C VAL A 207 3.81 9.65 -7.80
N GLU A 208 2.80 9.11 -7.12
CA GLU A 208 1.96 8.03 -7.66
C GLU A 208 1.22 8.45 -8.94
N GLN A 209 0.68 9.68 -8.99
CA GLN A 209 0.02 10.20 -10.19
C GLN A 209 0.99 10.44 -11.34
N VAL A 210 2.18 10.97 -11.05
CA VAL A 210 3.23 11.20 -12.05
C VAL A 210 3.71 9.87 -12.64
N HIS A 211 3.89 8.82 -11.84
CA HIS A 211 4.22 7.48 -12.36
C HIS A 211 3.14 6.94 -13.29
N GLY A 212 1.86 7.10 -12.93
CA GLY A 212 0.74 6.71 -13.77
C GLY A 212 0.71 7.46 -15.10
N LEU A 213 0.96 8.78 -15.08
CA LEU A 213 1.03 9.63 -16.28
C LEU A 213 2.23 9.27 -17.16
N MET A 214 3.40 9.05 -16.56
CA MET A 214 4.61 8.64 -17.28
C MET A 214 4.38 7.35 -18.06
N SER A 215 3.68 6.37 -17.48
CA SER A 215 3.28 5.15 -18.19
C SER A 215 2.40 5.46 -19.42
N GLN A 216 1.46 6.40 -19.35
CA GLN A 216 0.64 6.78 -20.52
C GLN A 216 1.46 7.46 -21.61
N VAL A 217 2.35 8.39 -21.23
CA VAL A 217 3.22 9.09 -22.18
C VAL A 217 4.13 8.12 -22.91
N ILE A 218 4.75 7.17 -22.19
CA ILE A 218 5.59 6.13 -22.81
C ILE A 218 4.78 5.31 -23.82
N LYS A 219 3.54 4.91 -23.46
CA LYS A 219 2.67 4.15 -24.38
C LYS A 219 2.29 4.97 -25.62
N ASP A 220 2.00 6.25 -25.46
CA ASP A 220 1.68 7.13 -26.59
C ASP A 220 2.86 7.26 -27.56
N ILE A 221 4.08 7.49 -27.03
CA ILE A 221 5.30 7.56 -27.83
C ILE A 221 5.56 6.25 -28.59
N LEU A 222 5.45 5.12 -27.89
CA LEU A 222 5.74 3.80 -28.47
C LEU A 222 4.74 3.39 -29.56
N PHE A 223 3.44 3.66 -29.37
CA PHE A 223 2.40 3.09 -30.22
C PHE A 223 1.70 4.10 -31.15
N ASN A 224 1.66 5.38 -30.79
CA ASN A 224 0.91 6.40 -31.52
C ASN A 224 1.82 7.37 -32.30
N SER A 225 2.96 7.80 -31.74
CA SER A 225 3.86 8.77 -32.41
C SER A 225 4.54 8.21 -33.67
N VAL A 226 4.83 6.91 -33.71
CA VAL A 226 5.45 6.25 -34.89
C VAL A 226 4.57 6.38 -36.14
N ARG A 227 3.24 6.38 -35.97
CA ARG A 227 2.27 6.50 -37.08
C ARG A 227 2.20 7.91 -37.67
N GLN A 228 2.52 8.94 -36.90
CA GLN A 228 2.51 10.32 -37.38
C GLN A 228 3.72 10.62 -38.28
N SER A 229 4.89 10.06 -37.96
CA SER A 229 6.11 10.20 -38.77
C SER A 229 6.05 9.47 -40.11
N THR A 230 5.25 8.40 -40.23
CA THR A 230 5.10 7.66 -41.50
C THR A 230 4.10 8.31 -42.44
N LYS A 231 3.06 8.98 -41.91
CA LYS A 231 2.09 9.73 -42.71
C LYS A 231 2.68 10.98 -43.35
N SER A 232 3.55 11.72 -42.65
CA SER A 232 4.21 12.91 -43.22
C SER A 232 5.19 12.58 -44.35
N CYS A 233 5.71 11.36 -44.42
CA CYS A 233 6.61 10.94 -45.50
C CYS A 233 5.85 10.54 -46.78
N ALA A 234 4.62 10.01 -46.65
CA ALA A 234 3.84 9.51 -47.78
C ALA A 234 3.14 10.61 -48.62
N GLU A 235 2.97 11.82 -48.08
CA GLU A 235 2.29 12.93 -48.78
C GLU A 235 3.21 13.78 -49.69
N THR A 236 4.51 13.47 -49.79
CA THR A 236 5.47 14.28 -50.56
C THR A 236 5.89 13.70 -51.92
N SER A 237 5.29 12.60 -52.37
CA SER A 237 5.63 11.97 -53.65
C SER A 237 4.46 11.99 -54.64
N ASP A 238 4.04 13.18 -55.07
CA ASP A 238 3.30 13.32 -56.33
C ASP A 238 4.31 13.56 -57.47
N PRO A 239 4.26 12.81 -58.59
CA PRO A 239 5.19 13.00 -59.69
C PRO A 239 4.83 14.25 -60.51
N GLU A 240 5.83 15.10 -60.76
CA GLU A 240 5.73 16.33 -61.56
C GLU A 240 5.31 16.00 -63.00
N PRO A 241 4.32 16.71 -63.60
CA PRO A 241 3.90 16.43 -64.97
C PRO A 241 4.97 16.92 -65.95
N MET A 242 5.49 16.01 -66.78
CA MET A 242 6.39 16.37 -67.88
C MET A 242 5.67 17.27 -68.87
N ILE A 243 6.20 18.47 -69.08
CA ILE A 243 5.80 19.40 -70.13
C ILE A 243 6.61 19.03 -71.39
N GLU A 244 5.97 18.44 -72.38
CA GLU A 244 6.55 18.31 -73.73
C GLU A 244 6.51 19.66 -74.45
N SER A 245 7.64 20.04 -75.05
CA SER A 245 7.84 21.25 -75.86
C SER A 245 7.45 21.02 -77.32
#